data_AF-A0AAX6GK38-F1
#
_entry.id   AF-A0AAX6GK38-F1
#
_cell.length_a   1.000
_cell.length_b   1.000
_cell.length_c   1.000
_cell.angle_alpha   90.00
_cell.angle_beta   90.00
_cell.angle_gamma   90.00
#
_symmetry.space_group_name_H-M   'P 1'
#
loop_
_entity.id
_entity.type
_entity.pdbx_description
1 polymer ?
#
loop_
_entity_poly.entity_id
_entity_poly.type
_entity_poly.pdbx_seq_one_letter_code
_entity_poly.pdbx_strand_id
1 'polypeptide(L)'
;MDSTSDLLSALETPSSTTSAAKVSEINSFLASQFGSAGKEVPEFELTPRAVAHLHSVASLSNLRSRSAAIVASDLRLKAAEYRLQAARVREILDAAGLGEERLSPAAVSSARVVAEVADLLSVRDTETSSFVVATGDLSLRKADVEEKRAKVQKESKVLLEYTRKAIAKLNDLKKTFVKLENEVAGREAQMHHWQTNMSIMESKERQYILQHSNYKALLSRVGYSPEINHGVMMEMSEHRKELEKKTKPILDTLRSYQDLPPDKALAALAIEDKRRQYAAAEKYLEEVLHSALTTPGL
;
A
#
# COMPACT_ATOMS: atom_id res chain seq x y z
N MET A 1 58.50 61.91 -13.33
CA MET A 1 59.24 60.64 -13.15
C MET A 1 59.36 60.51 -11.64
N ASP A 2 58.53 59.76 -10.93
CA ASP A 2 57.85 58.52 -11.29
C ASP A 2 56.63 58.29 -10.36
N SER A 3 55.73 57.44 -10.87
CA SER A 3 54.80 56.53 -10.18
C SER A 3 53.71 57.11 -9.24
N THR A 4 52.41 57.02 -9.49
CA THR A 4 51.52 55.82 -9.57
C THR A 4 51.54 54.90 -8.35
N SER A 5 50.92 55.33 -7.25
CA SER A 5 50.14 54.53 -6.28
C SER A 5 49.59 55.53 -5.27
N ASP A 6 48.32 55.94 -5.31
CA ASP A 6 47.26 55.22 -4.64
C ASP A 6 45.91 55.73 -5.18
N LEU A 7 45.28 54.95 -6.06
CA LEU A 7 43.97 55.24 -6.64
C LEU A 7 42.96 54.10 -6.37
N LEU A 8 43.11 53.38 -5.26
CA LEU A 8 42.20 52.30 -4.86
C LEU A 8 42.09 52.16 -3.34
N SER A 9 41.43 53.11 -2.65
CA SER A 9 40.86 52.86 -1.31
C SER A 9 39.85 53.92 -0.91
N ALA A 10 38.75 54.01 -1.63
CA ALA A 10 37.56 54.70 -1.17
C ALA A 10 36.32 53.96 -1.67
N LEU A 11 36.25 52.66 -1.38
CA LEU A 11 34.96 51.98 -1.34
C LEU A 11 34.38 52.24 0.06
N GLU A 12 33.44 53.17 0.09
CA GLU A 12 32.52 53.40 1.19
C GLU A 12 32.03 52.07 1.78
N THR A 13 32.18 51.90 3.09
CA THR A 13 31.48 50.86 3.86
C THR A 13 30.40 51.52 4.73
N PRO A 14 29.18 51.80 4.21
CA PRO A 14 28.10 52.35 5.04
C PRO A 14 27.27 51.26 5.76
N SER A 15 27.68 49.99 5.76
CA SER A 15 26.83 48.88 6.23
C SER A 15 26.99 48.48 7.71
N SER A 16 28.13 48.77 8.35
CA SER A 16 28.41 48.28 9.71
C SER A 16 27.74 49.11 10.82
N THR A 17 27.72 50.44 10.67
CA THR A 17 27.13 51.36 11.66
C THR A 17 25.61 51.23 11.77
N THR A 18 24.94 51.02 10.63
CA THR A 18 23.49 50.83 10.59
C THR A 18 23.07 49.49 11.19
N SER A 19 23.88 48.44 11.08
CA SER A 19 23.59 47.14 11.69
C SER A 19 23.72 47.18 13.22
N ALA A 20 24.73 47.89 13.75
CA ALA A 20 24.93 48.02 15.19
C ALA A 20 23.79 48.80 15.88
N ALA A 21 23.32 49.88 15.26
CA ALA A 21 22.18 50.65 15.77
C ALA A 21 20.89 49.82 15.81
N LYS A 22 20.62 49.06 14.73
CA LYS A 22 19.45 48.16 14.66
C LYS A 22 19.49 47.07 15.74
N VAL A 23 20.67 46.50 16.01
CA VAL A 23 20.84 45.47 17.05
C VAL A 23 20.63 46.04 18.45
N SER A 24 21.10 47.26 18.73
CA SER A 24 20.84 47.95 20.00
C SER A 24 19.34 48.20 20.23
N GLU A 25 18.63 48.67 19.19
CA GLU A 25 17.18 48.87 19.25
C GLU A 25 16.42 47.56 19.51
N ILE A 26 16.79 46.48 18.80
CA ILE A 26 16.23 45.13 19.04
C ILE A 26 16.46 44.68 20.48
N ASN A 27 17.68 44.80 21.01
CA ASN A 27 17.99 44.35 22.36
C ASN A 27 17.21 45.15 23.42
N SER A 28 17.07 46.46 23.24
CA SER A 28 16.25 47.29 24.13
C SER A 28 14.76 46.92 24.06
N PHE A 29 14.25 46.63 22.87
CA PHE A 29 12.88 46.18 22.66
C PHE A 29 12.63 44.82 23.31
N LEU A 30 13.52 43.84 23.10
CA LEU A 30 13.42 42.53 23.72
C LEU A 30 13.51 42.63 25.25
N ALA A 31 14.45 43.41 25.79
CA ALA A 31 14.55 43.62 27.24
C ALA A 31 13.27 44.23 27.82
N SER A 32 12.66 45.21 27.15
CA SER A 32 11.39 45.80 27.59
C SER A 32 10.22 44.81 27.55
N GLN A 33 10.09 44.02 26.47
CA GLN A 33 8.98 43.08 26.31
C GLN A 33 9.11 41.87 27.24
N PHE A 34 10.29 41.27 27.34
CA PHE A 34 10.54 40.14 28.23
C PHE A 34 10.55 40.57 29.70
N GLY A 35 11.09 41.74 30.01
CA GLY A 35 11.00 42.36 31.34
C GLY A 35 9.57 42.60 31.80
N SER A 36 8.68 43.07 30.90
CA SER A 36 7.25 43.22 31.21
C SER A 36 6.53 41.89 31.51
N ALA A 37 7.07 40.78 31.00
CA ALA A 37 6.56 39.43 31.22
C ALA A 37 7.27 38.68 32.35
N GLY A 38 8.22 39.32 33.06
CA GLY A 38 9.03 38.71 34.11
C GLY A 38 9.94 37.58 33.62
N LYS A 39 10.34 37.60 32.34
CA LYS A 39 11.19 36.59 31.71
C LYS A 39 12.50 37.19 31.24
N GLU A 40 13.55 36.38 31.19
CA GLU A 40 14.80 36.75 30.54
C GLU A 40 14.70 36.58 29.02
N VAL A 41 15.48 37.36 28.28
CA VAL A 41 15.54 37.26 26.80
C VAL A 41 16.28 35.96 26.45
N PRO A 42 15.65 35.02 25.73
CA PRO A 42 16.31 33.78 25.32
C PRO A 42 17.52 34.07 24.42
N GLU A 43 18.55 33.24 24.52
CA GLU A 43 19.70 33.33 23.61
C GLU A 43 19.23 33.07 22.16
N PHE A 44 19.63 33.93 21.23
CA PHE A 44 19.30 33.83 19.82
C PHE A 44 20.50 34.17 18.93
N GLU A 45 20.55 33.55 17.76
CA GLU A 45 21.60 33.82 16.78
C GLU A 45 21.33 35.12 16.02
N LEU A 46 22.30 36.03 16.04
CA LEU A 46 22.29 37.30 15.31
C LEU A 46 22.68 37.09 13.83
N THR A 47 21.86 36.36 13.08
CA THR A 47 22.00 36.30 11.62
C THR A 47 21.46 37.59 10.97
N PRO A 48 22.00 38.07 9.83
CA PRO A 48 21.50 39.27 9.16
C PRO A 48 19.99 39.23 8.84
N ARG A 49 19.48 38.04 8.52
CA ARG A 49 18.04 37.78 8.33
C ARG A 49 17.26 37.90 9.63
N ALA A 50 17.76 37.35 10.73
CA ALA A 50 17.13 37.48 12.04
C ALA A 50 17.09 38.94 12.51
N VAL A 51 18.18 39.70 12.33
CA VAL A 51 18.23 41.14 12.65
C VAL A 51 17.20 41.92 11.83
N ALA A 52 17.09 41.66 10.52
CA ALA A 52 16.10 42.33 9.67
C ALA A 52 14.65 42.04 10.11
N HIS A 53 14.33 40.79 10.42
CA HIS A 53 13.00 40.40 10.91
C HIS A 53 12.71 40.98 12.31
N LEU A 54 13.64 40.86 13.26
CA LEU A 54 13.48 41.37 14.62
C LEU A 54 13.36 42.89 14.64
N HIS A 55 14.16 43.60 13.84
CA HIS A 55 14.02 45.04 13.68
C HIS A 55 12.65 45.41 13.12
N SER A 56 12.17 44.70 12.07
CA SER A 56 10.82 44.93 11.53
C SER A 56 9.73 44.72 12.58
N VAL A 57 9.85 43.69 13.43
CA VAL A 57 8.89 43.43 14.51
C VAL A 57 8.97 44.52 15.58
N ALA A 58 10.18 44.91 15.99
CA ALA A 58 10.40 45.97 16.97
C ALA A 58 9.82 47.31 16.49
N SER A 59 10.12 47.73 15.27
CA SER A 59 9.58 48.97 14.69
C SER A 59 8.05 48.93 14.59
N LEU A 60 7.47 47.82 14.13
CA LEU A 60 6.00 47.68 14.02
C LEU A 60 5.34 47.69 15.41
N SER A 61 5.94 47.02 16.40
CA SER A 61 5.48 47.04 17.78
C SER A 61 5.53 48.45 18.37
N ASN A 62 6.66 49.16 18.21
CA ASN A 62 6.82 50.52 18.69
C ASN A 62 5.81 51.48 18.06
N LEU A 63 5.59 51.37 16.74
CA LEU A 63 4.57 52.15 16.03
C LEU A 63 3.15 51.86 16.55
N ARG A 64 2.81 50.59 16.80
CA ARG A 64 1.53 50.19 17.39
C ARG A 64 1.37 50.73 18.80
N SER A 65 2.37 50.60 19.66
CA SER A 65 2.35 51.13 21.03
C SER A 65 2.18 52.64 21.04
N ARG A 66 2.89 53.37 20.18
CA ARG A 66 2.74 54.82 20.02
C ARG A 66 1.34 55.20 19.54
N SER A 67 0.82 54.50 18.54
CA SER A 67 -0.54 54.74 18.01
C SER A 67 -1.60 54.48 19.08
N ALA A 68 -1.46 53.39 19.84
CA ALA A 68 -2.33 53.07 20.96
C ALA A 68 -2.25 54.13 22.08
N ALA A 69 -1.06 54.64 22.39
CA ALA A 69 -0.88 55.71 23.37
C ALA A 69 -1.57 57.01 22.93
N ILE A 70 -1.44 57.38 21.66
CA ILE A 70 -2.13 58.56 21.09
C ILE A 70 -3.65 58.39 21.19
N VAL A 71 -4.19 57.26 20.73
CA VAL A 71 -5.63 56.97 20.82
C VAL A 71 -6.12 56.98 22.27
N ALA A 72 -5.35 56.39 23.20
CA ALA A 72 -5.69 56.41 24.62
C ALA A 72 -5.69 57.83 25.21
N SER A 73 -4.77 58.70 24.79
CA SER A 73 -4.75 60.10 25.22
C SER A 73 -5.95 60.89 24.68
N ASP A 74 -6.29 60.71 23.40
CA ASP A 74 -7.45 61.33 22.76
C ASP A 74 -8.77 60.89 23.41
N LEU A 75 -8.94 59.59 23.68
CA LEU A 75 -10.11 59.07 24.38
C LEU A 75 -10.24 59.62 25.80
N ARG A 76 -9.12 59.82 26.51
CA ARG A 76 -9.15 60.44 27.85
C ARG A 76 -9.59 61.90 27.79
N LEU A 77 -9.10 62.67 26.82
CA LEU A 77 -9.52 64.06 26.60
C LEU A 77 -11.02 64.14 26.27
N LYS A 78 -11.48 63.35 25.30
CA LYS A 78 -12.91 63.26 24.95
C LYS A 78 -13.76 62.88 26.16
N ALA A 79 -13.33 61.90 26.95
CA ALA A 79 -14.04 61.51 28.17
C ALA A 79 -14.10 62.64 29.21
N ALA A 80 -13.07 63.48 29.32
CA ALA A 80 -13.10 64.65 30.19
C ALA A 80 -14.09 65.71 29.66
N GLU A 81 -14.08 66.00 28.37
CA GLU A 81 -15.02 66.92 27.71
C GLU A 81 -16.48 66.46 27.88
N TYR A 82 -16.77 65.18 27.64
CA TYR A 82 -18.11 64.61 27.85
C TYR A 82 -18.57 64.72 29.30
N ARG A 83 -17.68 64.54 30.29
CA ARG A 83 -18.02 64.72 31.71
C ARG A 83 -18.35 66.17 32.05
N LEU A 84 -17.57 67.12 31.53
CA LEU A 84 -17.83 68.55 31.71
C LEU A 84 -19.14 68.96 31.06
N GLN A 85 -19.41 68.49 29.84
CA GLN A 85 -20.66 68.78 29.15
C GLN A 85 -21.86 68.14 29.86
N ALA A 86 -21.73 66.92 30.38
CA ALA A 86 -22.78 66.28 31.18
C ALA A 86 -23.07 67.06 32.47
N ALA A 87 -22.03 67.59 33.15
CA ALA A 87 -22.20 68.46 34.30
C ALA A 87 -22.94 69.77 33.94
N ARG A 88 -22.53 70.42 32.85
CA ARG A 88 -23.21 71.63 32.33
C ARG A 88 -24.68 71.36 31.99
N VAL A 89 -24.99 70.26 31.32
CA VAL A 89 -26.38 69.89 30.99
C VAL A 89 -27.19 69.65 32.25
N ARG A 90 -26.62 68.98 33.27
CA ARG A 90 -27.26 68.78 34.57
C ARG A 90 -27.60 70.10 35.25
N GLU A 91 -26.66 71.04 35.30
CA GLU A 91 -26.90 72.37 35.88
C GLU A 91 -28.04 73.13 35.17
N ILE A 92 -28.08 73.06 33.83
CA ILE A 92 -29.16 73.67 33.04
C ILE A 92 -30.51 73.01 33.34
N LEU A 93 -30.57 71.68 33.43
CA LEU A 93 -31.79 70.95 33.77
C LEU A 93 -32.26 71.29 35.19
N ASP A 94 -31.35 71.37 36.15
CA ASP A 94 -31.66 71.75 37.53
C ASP A 94 -32.23 73.18 37.60
N ALA A 95 -31.64 74.13 36.85
CA ALA A 95 -32.14 75.50 36.74
C ALA A 95 -33.53 75.58 36.09
N ALA A 96 -33.83 74.68 35.14
CA ALA A 96 -35.15 74.57 34.51
C ALA A 96 -36.17 73.79 35.37
N GLY A 97 -35.78 73.28 36.54
CA GLY A 97 -36.65 72.48 37.40
C GLY A 97 -36.84 71.03 36.93
N LEU A 98 -36.04 70.57 35.97
CA LEU A 98 -36.03 69.22 35.39
C LEU A 98 -34.94 68.32 35.99
N GLY A 99 -34.44 68.66 37.18
CA GLY A 99 -33.48 67.83 37.91
C GLY A 99 -34.04 66.44 38.21
N GLU A 100 -33.17 65.44 38.29
CA GLU A 100 -33.55 64.03 38.54
C GLU A 100 -34.40 63.88 39.81
N GLU A 101 -34.06 64.61 40.87
CA GLU A 101 -34.76 64.65 42.15
C GLU A 101 -36.19 65.24 42.08
N ARG A 102 -36.50 65.98 41.01
CA ARG A 102 -37.81 66.63 40.79
C ARG A 102 -38.73 65.81 39.89
N LEU A 103 -38.20 64.77 39.25
CA LEU A 103 -38.96 63.88 38.36
C LEU A 103 -39.66 62.78 39.16
N SER A 104 -40.76 62.26 38.62
CA SER A 104 -41.40 61.08 39.20
C SER A 104 -40.49 59.84 39.01
N PRO A 105 -40.52 58.86 39.93
CA PRO A 105 -39.74 57.63 39.77
C PRO A 105 -39.99 56.90 38.44
N ALA A 106 -41.21 57.00 37.88
CA ALA A 106 -41.57 56.42 36.59
C ALA A 106 -40.95 57.18 35.40
N ALA A 107 -40.80 58.50 35.50
CA ALA A 107 -40.13 59.30 34.46
C ALA A 107 -38.62 59.01 34.45
N VAL A 108 -38.00 58.92 35.62
CA VAL A 108 -36.58 58.57 35.76
C VAL A 108 -36.30 57.18 35.18
N SER A 109 -37.12 56.17 35.53
CA SER A 109 -36.93 54.81 35.00
C SER A 109 -37.12 54.76 33.48
N SER A 110 -38.11 55.47 32.93
CA SER A 110 -38.37 55.51 31.49
C SER A 110 -37.22 56.18 30.73
N ALA A 111 -36.72 57.32 31.22
CA ALA A 111 -35.59 58.03 30.61
C ALA A 111 -34.32 57.17 30.64
N ARG A 112 -34.09 56.44 31.74
CA ARG A 112 -32.97 55.51 31.87
C ARG A 112 -33.03 54.37 30.85
N VAL A 113 -34.20 53.74 30.68
CA VAL A 113 -34.38 52.67 29.68
C VAL A 113 -34.12 53.20 28.27
N VAL A 114 -34.63 54.38 27.93
CA VAL A 114 -34.38 54.99 26.61
C VAL A 114 -32.89 55.27 26.41
N ALA A 115 -32.18 55.78 27.41
CA ALA A 115 -30.74 56.00 27.34
C ALA A 115 -29.96 54.69 27.19
N GLU A 116 -30.30 53.65 27.95
CA GLU A 116 -29.66 52.33 27.85
C GLU A 116 -29.88 51.70 26.45
N VAL A 117 -31.09 51.83 25.89
CA VAL A 117 -31.38 51.34 24.53
C VAL A 117 -30.66 52.19 23.47
N ALA A 118 -30.56 53.51 23.66
CA ALA A 118 -29.79 54.39 22.77
C ALA A 118 -28.31 54.00 22.73
N ASP A 119 -27.71 53.75 23.90
CA ASP A 119 -26.32 53.31 24.04
C ASP A 119 -26.10 51.95 23.36
N LEU A 120 -27.01 50.99 23.57
CA LEU A 120 -26.96 49.66 22.92
C LEU A 120 -27.06 49.75 21.39
N LEU A 121 -27.91 50.63 20.88
CA LEU A 121 -28.10 50.85 19.45
C LEU A 121 -27.10 51.85 18.85
N SER A 122 -26.26 52.47 19.68
CA SER A 122 -25.34 53.56 19.31
C SER A 122 -26.03 54.76 18.65
N VAL A 123 -27.24 55.09 19.11
CA VAL A 123 -28.04 56.23 18.65
C VAL A 123 -27.74 57.45 19.55
N ARG A 124 -27.65 58.64 18.95
CA ARG A 124 -27.26 59.89 19.64
C ARG A 124 -28.42 60.86 19.87
N ASP A 125 -29.59 60.53 19.34
CA ASP A 125 -30.80 61.33 19.46
C ASP A 125 -31.88 60.53 20.21
N THR A 126 -33.00 61.19 20.49
CA THR A 126 -34.21 60.56 21.04
C THR A 126 -35.28 60.40 19.95
N GLU A 127 -34.89 60.41 18.66
CA GLU A 127 -35.85 60.37 17.55
C GLU A 127 -36.31 58.94 17.27
N THR A 128 -37.62 58.72 17.20
CA THR A 128 -38.19 57.38 16.96
C THR A 128 -37.70 56.78 15.63
N SER A 129 -37.52 57.59 14.60
CA SER A 129 -36.94 57.21 13.29
C SER A 129 -35.58 56.54 13.45
N SER A 130 -34.67 57.16 14.20
CA SER A 130 -33.32 56.66 14.44
C SER A 130 -33.32 55.32 15.19
N PHE A 131 -34.17 55.16 16.20
CA PHE A 131 -34.31 53.88 16.92
C PHE A 131 -34.88 52.77 16.03
N VAL A 132 -35.87 53.07 15.19
CA VAL A 132 -36.46 52.08 14.28
C VAL A 132 -35.43 51.61 13.26
N VAL A 133 -34.66 52.54 12.66
CA VAL A 133 -33.60 52.20 11.71
C VAL A 133 -32.52 51.35 12.39
N ALA A 134 -32.01 51.79 13.55
CA ALA A 134 -30.95 51.06 14.26
C ALA A 134 -31.40 49.67 14.73
N THR A 135 -32.65 49.53 15.15
CA THR A 135 -33.24 48.23 15.52
C THR A 135 -33.42 47.33 14.30
N GLY A 136 -33.81 47.90 13.15
CA GLY A 136 -33.87 47.19 11.87
C GLY A 136 -32.50 46.66 11.44
N ASP A 137 -31.47 47.52 11.49
CA ASP A 137 -30.09 47.16 11.18
C ASP A 137 -29.56 46.06 12.11
N LEU A 138 -29.83 46.17 13.42
CA LEU A 138 -29.46 45.14 14.40
C LEU A 138 -30.16 43.81 14.10
N SER A 139 -31.44 43.85 13.73
CA SER A 139 -32.23 42.66 13.39
C SER A 139 -31.70 41.97 12.13
N LEU A 140 -31.32 42.73 11.10
CA LEU A 140 -30.70 42.20 9.89
C LEU A 140 -29.33 41.57 10.21
N ARG A 141 -28.47 42.27 10.97
CA ARG A 141 -27.18 41.72 11.40
C ARG A 141 -27.34 40.45 12.22
N LYS A 142 -28.37 40.37 13.07
CA LYS A 142 -28.69 39.16 13.84
C LYS A 142 -29.06 38.00 12.89
N ALA A 143 -29.93 38.24 11.91
CA ALA A 143 -30.32 37.23 10.94
C ALA A 143 -29.11 36.70 10.13
N ASP A 144 -28.23 37.59 9.67
CA ASP A 144 -27.01 37.22 8.95
C ASP A 144 -26.07 36.33 9.79
N VAL A 145 -25.94 36.66 11.09
CA VAL A 145 -25.11 35.89 12.03
C VAL A 145 -25.75 34.53 12.32
N GLU A 146 -27.07 34.47 12.47
CA GLU A 146 -27.81 33.21 12.66
C GLU A 146 -27.69 32.30 11.43
N GLU A 147 -27.79 32.83 10.22
CA GLU A 147 -27.59 32.07 8.98
C GLU A 147 -26.16 31.51 8.89
N LYS A 148 -25.14 32.35 9.11
CA LYS A 148 -23.73 31.91 9.13
C LYS A 148 -23.49 30.84 10.18
N ARG A 149 -24.07 31.00 11.38
CA ARG A 149 -23.99 30.00 12.46
C ARG A 149 -24.63 28.68 12.04
N ALA A 150 -25.81 28.72 11.43
CA ALA A 150 -26.49 27.53 10.94
C ALA A 150 -25.67 26.79 9.87
N LYS A 151 -25.06 27.54 8.94
CA LYS A 151 -24.16 26.99 7.91
C LYS A 151 -22.94 26.31 8.53
N VAL A 152 -22.23 26.99 9.43
CA VAL A 152 -21.06 26.44 10.14
C VAL A 152 -21.44 25.20 10.95
N GLN A 153 -22.61 25.21 11.60
CA GLN A 153 -23.09 24.06 12.36
C GLN A 153 -23.37 22.84 11.45
N LYS A 154 -23.92 23.07 10.24
CA LYS A 154 -24.13 22.01 9.25
C LYS A 154 -22.80 21.44 8.74
N GLU A 155 -21.85 22.30 8.39
CA GLU A 155 -20.51 21.91 7.93
C GLU A 155 -19.75 21.13 9.03
N SER A 156 -19.84 21.58 10.28
CA SER A 156 -19.26 20.89 11.44
C SER A 156 -19.83 19.48 11.61
N LYS A 157 -21.15 19.30 11.49
CA LYS A 157 -21.78 17.95 11.54
C LYS A 157 -21.25 17.04 10.44
N VAL A 158 -21.18 17.53 9.20
CA VAL A 158 -20.66 16.77 8.06
C VAL A 158 -19.18 16.39 8.28
N LEU A 159 -18.36 17.31 8.76
CA LEU A 159 -16.94 17.05 9.04
C LEU A 159 -16.75 16.03 10.16
N LEU A 160 -17.60 16.05 11.19
CA LEU A 160 -17.61 15.05 12.25
C LEU A 160 -17.97 13.66 11.71
N GLU A 161 -18.93 13.54 10.80
CA GLU A 161 -19.25 12.27 10.15
C GLU A 161 -18.08 11.73 9.31
N TYR A 162 -17.42 12.59 8.52
CA TYR A 162 -16.22 12.20 7.78
C TYR A 162 -15.11 11.73 8.71
N THR A 163 -14.87 12.46 9.80
CA THR A 163 -13.87 12.09 10.81
C THR A 163 -14.19 10.72 11.42
N ARG A 164 -15.45 10.45 11.79
CA ARG A 164 -15.86 9.14 12.30
C ARG A 164 -15.63 8.02 11.28
N LYS A 165 -15.99 8.24 10.01
CA LYS A 165 -15.74 7.28 8.92
C LYS A 165 -14.25 7.02 8.72
N ALA A 166 -13.42 8.06 8.79
CA ALA A 166 -11.96 7.93 8.66
C ALA A 166 -11.36 7.14 9.82
N ILE A 167 -11.81 7.39 11.06
CA ILE A 167 -11.38 6.64 12.25
C ILE A 167 -11.77 5.15 12.12
N ALA A 168 -12.98 4.84 11.67
CA ALA A 168 -13.41 3.47 11.44
C ALA A 168 -12.51 2.74 10.43
N LYS A 169 -12.26 3.36 9.27
CA LYS A 169 -11.33 2.82 8.25
C LYS A 169 -9.92 2.62 8.78
N LEU A 170 -9.41 3.56 9.57
CA LEU A 170 -8.10 3.45 10.20
C LEU A 170 -8.03 2.25 11.16
N ASN A 171 -9.09 2.03 11.94
CA ASN A 171 -9.16 0.90 12.86
C ASN A 171 -9.19 -0.44 12.09
N ASP A 172 -9.98 -0.52 11.02
CA ASP A 172 -10.01 -1.70 10.17
C ASP A 172 -8.65 -1.97 9.52
N LEU A 173 -7.97 -0.93 9.03
CA LEU A 173 -6.63 -1.05 8.48
C LEU A 173 -5.62 -1.56 9.52
N LYS A 174 -5.66 -1.03 10.75
CA LYS A 174 -4.83 -1.52 11.86
C LYS A 174 -5.08 -3.00 12.15
N LYS A 175 -6.34 -3.44 12.17
CA LYS A 175 -6.68 -4.87 12.35
C LYS A 175 -6.13 -5.73 11.22
N THR A 176 -6.25 -5.28 9.96
CA THR A 176 -5.70 -6.03 8.82
C THR A 176 -4.18 -6.09 8.86
N PHE A 177 -3.53 -5.01 9.30
CA PHE A 177 -2.07 -4.95 9.43
C PHE A 177 -1.57 -5.97 10.47
N VAL A 178 -2.18 -6.00 11.65
CA VAL A 178 -1.82 -7.00 12.69
C VAL A 178 -2.04 -8.44 12.20
N LYS A 179 -3.11 -8.69 11.43
CA LYS A 179 -3.33 -10.02 10.82
C LYS A 179 -2.20 -10.38 9.85
N LEU A 180 -1.82 -9.45 8.98
CA LEU A 180 -0.73 -9.64 8.03
C LEU A 180 0.61 -9.88 8.73
N GLU A 181 0.94 -9.10 9.77
CA GLU A 181 2.14 -9.29 10.58
C GLU A 181 2.19 -10.70 11.20
N ASN A 182 1.07 -11.18 11.74
CA ASN A 182 0.98 -12.52 12.32
C ASN A 182 1.13 -13.63 11.25
N GLU A 183 0.63 -13.41 10.03
CA GLU A 183 0.77 -14.37 8.93
C GLU A 183 2.20 -14.46 8.39
N VAL A 184 2.97 -13.36 8.43
CA VAL A 184 4.35 -13.31 7.93
C VAL A 184 5.23 -14.32 8.66
N ALA A 185 5.19 -14.35 9.99
CA ALA A 185 5.99 -15.29 10.79
C ALA A 185 5.69 -16.76 10.43
N GLY A 186 4.41 -17.09 10.17
CA GLY A 186 4.02 -18.43 9.73
C GLY A 186 4.54 -18.79 8.34
N ARG A 187 4.49 -17.83 7.39
CA ARG A 187 5.03 -18.02 6.03
C ARG A 187 6.55 -18.13 6.03
N GLU A 188 7.24 -17.34 6.84
CA GLU A 188 8.70 -17.39 6.99
C GLU A 188 9.14 -18.76 7.54
N ALA A 189 8.47 -19.26 8.58
CA ALA A 189 8.74 -20.59 9.11
C ALA A 189 8.54 -21.69 8.06
N GLN A 190 7.46 -21.60 7.27
CA GLN A 190 7.20 -22.52 6.16
C GLN A 190 8.29 -22.43 5.08
N MET A 191 8.70 -21.22 4.71
CA MET A 191 9.75 -20.98 3.73
C MET A 191 11.09 -21.58 4.20
N HIS A 192 11.47 -21.36 5.46
CA HIS A 192 12.67 -21.96 6.04
C HIS A 192 12.61 -23.49 6.06
N HIS A 193 11.43 -24.07 6.36
CA HIS A 193 11.24 -25.51 6.29
C HIS A 193 11.47 -26.04 4.86
N TRP A 194 10.88 -25.37 3.86
CA TRP A 194 11.05 -25.75 2.45
C TRP A 194 12.50 -25.60 1.98
N GLN A 195 13.18 -24.53 2.39
CA GLN A 195 14.58 -24.30 2.09
C GLN A 195 15.47 -25.41 2.66
N THR A 196 15.22 -25.82 3.91
CA THR A 196 15.93 -26.92 4.56
C THR A 196 15.67 -28.25 3.84
N ASN A 197 14.41 -28.56 3.53
CA ASN A 197 14.06 -29.76 2.79
C ASN A 197 14.69 -29.78 1.40
N MET A 198 14.73 -28.64 0.69
CA MET A 198 15.34 -28.56 -0.64
C MET A 198 16.83 -28.89 -0.58
N SER A 199 17.56 -28.36 0.39
CA SER A 199 18.98 -28.71 0.63
C SER A 199 19.17 -30.22 0.85
N ILE A 200 18.27 -30.85 1.61
CA ILE A 200 18.29 -32.31 1.79
C ILE A 200 18.02 -33.03 0.45
N MET A 201 17.06 -32.58 -0.34
CA MET A 201 16.74 -33.20 -1.63
C MET A 201 17.89 -33.07 -2.64
N GLU A 202 18.54 -31.91 -2.71
CA GLU A 202 19.75 -31.72 -3.53
C GLU A 202 20.88 -32.68 -3.11
N SER A 203 21.06 -32.90 -1.81
CA SER A 203 22.07 -33.87 -1.33
C SER A 203 21.75 -35.31 -1.75
N LYS A 204 20.47 -35.70 -1.68
CA LYS A 204 19.98 -37.03 -2.09
C LYS A 204 20.06 -37.21 -3.60
N GLU A 205 19.74 -36.19 -4.38
CA GLU A 205 19.87 -36.20 -5.83
C GLU A 205 21.32 -36.51 -6.22
N ARG A 206 22.29 -35.79 -5.65
CA ARG A 206 23.72 -36.06 -5.90
C ARG A 206 24.11 -37.49 -5.52
N GLN A 207 23.59 -37.99 -4.40
CA GLN A 207 23.82 -39.38 -3.97
C GLN A 207 23.25 -40.38 -4.99
N TYR A 208 22.02 -40.19 -5.47
CA TYR A 208 21.40 -41.08 -6.44
C TYR A 208 22.07 -41.02 -7.81
N ILE A 209 22.50 -39.84 -8.26
CA ILE A 209 23.28 -39.71 -9.49
C ILE A 209 24.59 -40.50 -9.39
N LEU A 210 25.30 -40.39 -8.25
CA LEU A 210 26.54 -41.13 -8.02
C LEU A 210 26.28 -42.64 -7.96
N GLN A 211 25.25 -43.08 -7.22
CA GLN A 211 24.88 -44.49 -7.14
C GLN A 211 24.49 -45.06 -8.51
N HIS A 212 23.68 -44.33 -9.28
CA HIS A 212 23.30 -44.72 -10.62
C HIS A 212 24.52 -44.84 -11.55
N SER A 213 25.44 -43.87 -11.49
CA SER A 213 26.72 -43.95 -12.22
C SER A 213 27.54 -45.20 -11.83
N ASN A 214 27.65 -45.48 -10.52
CA ASN A 214 28.36 -46.64 -10.01
C ASN A 214 27.74 -47.97 -10.48
N TYR A 215 26.41 -48.12 -10.40
CA TYR A 215 25.72 -49.31 -10.89
C TYR A 215 25.85 -49.47 -12.40
N LYS A 216 25.78 -48.37 -13.16
CA LYS A 216 26.01 -48.39 -14.61
C LYS A 216 27.42 -48.84 -14.95
N ALA A 217 28.43 -48.39 -14.21
CA ALA A 217 29.81 -48.84 -14.37
C ALA A 217 29.96 -50.33 -14.01
N LEU A 218 29.30 -50.79 -12.94
CA LEU A 218 29.29 -52.20 -12.54
C LEU A 218 28.65 -53.10 -13.61
N LEU A 219 27.49 -52.71 -14.14
CA LEU A 219 26.81 -53.41 -15.23
C LEU A 219 27.69 -53.50 -16.48
N SER A 220 28.34 -52.38 -16.84
CA SER A 220 29.30 -52.34 -17.96
C SER A 220 30.48 -53.29 -17.73
N ARG A 221 31.02 -53.37 -16.50
CA ARG A 221 32.10 -54.29 -16.14
C ARG A 221 31.69 -55.76 -16.21
N VAL A 222 30.46 -56.07 -15.84
CA VAL A 222 29.90 -57.43 -15.93
C VAL A 222 29.50 -57.79 -17.38
N GLY A 223 29.62 -56.86 -18.33
CA GLY A 223 29.28 -57.09 -19.73
C GLY A 223 27.77 -57.15 -19.97
N TYR A 224 26.97 -56.54 -19.09
CA TYR A 224 25.52 -56.49 -19.25
C TYR A 224 25.15 -55.66 -20.48
N SER A 225 24.44 -56.28 -21.42
CA SER A 225 23.77 -55.59 -22.52
C SER A 225 22.25 -55.57 -22.27
N PRO A 226 21.53 -54.53 -22.73
CA PRO A 226 20.06 -54.46 -22.63
C PRO A 226 19.34 -55.68 -23.23
N GLU A 227 20.00 -56.42 -24.12
CA GLU A 227 19.49 -57.64 -24.77
C GLU A 227 19.41 -58.84 -23.81
N ILE A 228 20.24 -58.87 -22.76
CA ILE A 228 20.25 -59.91 -21.72
C ILE A 228 19.18 -59.60 -20.64
N ASN A 229 18.42 -58.51 -20.80
CA ASN A 229 17.27 -58.24 -19.95
C ASN A 229 16.25 -59.38 -20.07
N HIS A 230 15.68 -59.84 -18.94
CA HIS A 230 14.71 -60.93 -18.92
C HIS A 230 13.54 -60.69 -19.88
N GLY A 231 13.01 -59.45 -19.95
CA GLY A 231 11.93 -59.12 -20.87
C GLY A 231 12.30 -59.38 -22.34
N VAL A 232 13.46 -58.86 -22.75
CA VAL A 232 13.97 -59.03 -24.12
C VAL A 232 14.32 -60.50 -24.40
N MET A 233 14.92 -61.21 -23.44
CA MET A 233 15.20 -62.64 -23.59
C MET A 233 13.92 -63.48 -23.73
N MET A 234 12.84 -63.12 -23.01
CA MET A 234 11.54 -63.77 -23.17
C MET A 234 10.97 -63.53 -24.56
N GLU A 235 10.96 -62.29 -25.03
CA GLU A 235 10.52 -61.93 -26.39
C GLU A 235 11.33 -62.67 -27.47
N MET A 236 12.66 -62.73 -27.34
CA MET A 236 13.52 -63.49 -28.23
C MET A 236 13.23 -65.00 -28.18
N SER A 237 12.89 -65.54 -27.01
CA SER A 237 12.52 -66.95 -26.85
C SER A 237 11.18 -67.27 -27.50
N GLU A 238 10.22 -66.34 -27.43
CA GLU A 238 8.91 -66.47 -28.07
C GLU A 238 9.05 -66.37 -29.59
N HIS A 239 9.79 -65.38 -30.09
CA HIS A 239 10.12 -65.29 -31.52
C HIS A 239 10.87 -66.51 -32.02
N ARG A 240 11.79 -67.08 -31.23
CA ARG A 240 12.44 -68.35 -31.58
C ARG A 240 11.42 -69.49 -31.71
N LYS A 241 10.49 -69.63 -30.75
CA LYS A 241 9.42 -70.64 -30.81
C LYS A 241 8.52 -70.46 -32.03
N GLU A 242 8.15 -69.23 -32.36
CA GLU A 242 7.35 -68.92 -33.56
C GLU A 242 8.10 -69.27 -34.84
N LEU A 243 9.39 -68.93 -34.92
CA LEU A 243 10.24 -69.24 -36.07
C LEU A 243 10.42 -70.74 -36.21
N GLU A 244 10.60 -71.47 -35.11
CA GLU A 244 10.68 -72.93 -35.08
C GLU A 244 9.37 -73.57 -35.57
N LYS A 245 8.21 -73.05 -35.15
CA LYS A 245 6.89 -73.49 -35.62
C LYS A 245 6.74 -73.33 -37.14
N LYS A 246 7.30 -72.26 -37.72
CA LYS A 246 7.27 -72.03 -39.18
C LYS A 246 8.32 -72.87 -39.94
N THR A 247 9.48 -73.11 -39.33
CA THR A 247 10.63 -73.73 -40.01
C THR A 247 10.57 -75.27 -39.96
N LYS A 248 10.04 -75.87 -38.89
CA LYS A 248 9.83 -77.33 -38.78
C LYS A 248 9.13 -77.96 -39.98
N PRO A 249 7.95 -77.49 -40.43
CA PRO A 249 7.27 -78.09 -41.58
C PRO A 249 8.07 -77.92 -42.88
N ILE A 250 8.81 -76.81 -43.04
CA ILE A 250 9.67 -76.58 -44.21
C ILE A 250 10.83 -77.59 -44.21
N LEU A 251 11.49 -77.79 -43.07
CA LEU A 251 12.54 -78.80 -42.91
C LEU A 251 12.02 -80.21 -43.16
N ASP A 252 10.83 -80.56 -42.65
CA ASP A 252 10.20 -81.86 -42.88
C ASP A 252 9.89 -82.08 -44.36
N THR A 253 9.39 -81.06 -45.07
CA THR A 253 9.23 -81.15 -46.54
C THR A 253 10.56 -81.30 -47.26
N LEU A 254 11.60 -80.55 -46.87
CA LEU A 254 12.92 -80.65 -47.49
C LEU A 254 13.54 -82.04 -47.26
N ARG A 255 13.34 -82.62 -46.08
CA ARG A 255 13.78 -83.97 -45.74
C ARG A 255 13.06 -85.02 -46.58
N SER A 256 11.75 -84.86 -46.81
CA SER A 256 11.00 -85.73 -47.72
C SER A 256 11.50 -85.69 -49.17
N TYR A 257 12.04 -84.54 -49.63
CA TYR A 257 12.68 -84.44 -50.94
C TYR A 257 14.06 -85.09 -51.00
N GLN A 258 14.79 -85.15 -49.88
CA GLN A 258 16.08 -85.84 -49.77
C GLN A 258 15.96 -87.37 -49.79
N ASP A 259 14.79 -87.92 -49.47
CA ASP A 259 14.54 -89.37 -49.52
C ASP A 259 14.29 -89.91 -50.94
N LEU A 260 14.14 -89.03 -51.95
CA LEU A 260 14.00 -89.45 -53.35
C LEU A 260 15.36 -89.47 -54.08
N PRO A 261 15.72 -90.54 -54.80
CA PRO A 261 16.93 -90.61 -55.59
C PRO A 261 16.99 -89.49 -56.65
N PRO A 262 18.17 -88.89 -56.90
CA PRO A 262 18.33 -87.74 -57.82
C PRO A 262 18.13 -88.06 -59.31
N ASP A 263 17.85 -89.30 -59.68
CA ASP A 263 17.61 -89.74 -61.06
C ASP A 263 16.13 -90.13 -61.26
N LYS A 264 15.47 -89.49 -62.23
CA LYS A 264 14.02 -89.61 -62.51
C LYS A 264 13.60 -91.06 -62.81
N ALA A 265 14.47 -91.85 -63.44
CA ALA A 265 14.19 -93.25 -63.74
C ALA A 265 14.23 -94.14 -62.49
N LEU A 266 15.17 -93.88 -61.57
CA LEU A 266 15.30 -94.62 -60.31
C LEU A 266 14.25 -94.21 -59.27
N ALA A 267 13.84 -92.94 -59.27
CA ALA A 267 12.72 -92.47 -58.45
C ALA A 267 11.40 -93.13 -58.87
N ALA A 268 11.15 -93.32 -60.18
CA ALA A 268 9.98 -94.04 -60.66
C ALA A 268 9.98 -95.52 -60.22
N LEU A 269 11.14 -96.19 -60.30
CA LEU A 269 11.28 -97.58 -59.85
C LEU A 269 11.11 -97.70 -58.33
N ALA A 270 11.65 -96.78 -57.54
CA ALA A 270 11.47 -96.75 -56.09
C ALA A 270 9.99 -96.49 -55.69
N ILE A 271 9.28 -95.63 -56.43
CA ILE A 271 7.83 -95.43 -56.27
C ILE A 271 7.07 -96.70 -56.61
N GLU A 272 7.48 -97.42 -57.66
CA GLU A 272 6.85 -98.67 -58.11
C GLU A 272 7.11 -99.83 -57.15
N ASP A 273 8.31 -99.93 -56.58
CA ASP A 273 8.65 -100.89 -55.52
C ASP A 273 7.90 -100.60 -54.23
N LYS A 274 7.76 -99.32 -53.84
CA LYS A 274 6.91 -98.94 -52.71
C LYS A 274 5.44 -99.23 -53.00
N ARG A 275 4.94 -98.96 -54.21
CA ARG A 275 3.58 -99.37 -54.63
C ARG A 275 3.38 -100.88 -54.57
N ARG A 276 4.38 -101.68 -54.97
CA ARG A 276 4.33 -103.14 -54.81
C ARG A 276 4.32 -103.58 -53.35
N GLN A 277 5.12 -102.94 -52.49
CA GLN A 277 5.10 -103.20 -51.05
C GLN A 277 3.74 -102.82 -50.42
N TYR A 278 3.14 -101.70 -50.84
CA TYR A 278 1.79 -101.31 -50.42
C TYR A 278 0.72 -102.30 -50.93
N ALA A 279 0.76 -102.68 -52.22
CA ALA A 279 -0.17 -103.65 -52.79
C ALA A 279 -0.02 -105.04 -52.17
N ALA A 280 1.19 -105.45 -51.80
CA ALA A 280 1.43 -106.70 -51.05
C ALA A 280 0.88 -106.62 -49.62
N ALA A 281 1.01 -105.47 -48.95
CA ALA A 281 0.43 -105.25 -47.63
C ALA A 281 -1.12 -105.19 -47.69
N GLU A 282 -1.70 -104.58 -48.73
CA GLU A 282 -3.15 -104.62 -48.98
C GLU A 282 -3.62 -106.04 -49.25
N LYS A 283 -2.95 -106.81 -50.12
CA LYS A 283 -3.26 -108.22 -50.33
C LYS A 283 -3.16 -109.06 -49.06
N TYR A 284 -2.16 -108.82 -48.22
CA TYR A 284 -2.05 -109.49 -46.93
C TYR A 284 -3.22 -109.12 -46.00
N LEU A 285 -3.64 -107.86 -46.00
CA LEU A 285 -4.80 -107.39 -45.24
C LEU A 285 -6.11 -107.99 -45.77
N GLU A 286 -6.24 -108.12 -47.10
CA GLU A 286 -7.36 -108.80 -47.77
C GLU A 286 -7.38 -110.31 -47.51
N GLU A 287 -6.22 -110.98 -47.49
CA GLU A 287 -6.09 -112.41 -47.13
C GLU A 287 -6.42 -112.65 -45.65
N VAL A 288 -5.98 -111.76 -44.75
CA VAL A 288 -6.37 -111.78 -43.33
C VAL A 288 -7.88 -111.56 -43.19
N LEU A 289 -8.48 -110.63 -43.95
CA LEU A 289 -9.94 -110.41 -43.96
C LEU A 289 -10.74 -111.58 -44.57
N HIS A 290 -10.26 -112.21 -45.64
CA HIS A 290 -10.91 -113.39 -46.23
C HIS A 290 -10.76 -114.65 -45.36
N SER A 291 -9.65 -114.81 -44.64
CA SER A 291 -9.49 -115.84 -43.62
C SER A 291 -10.49 -115.69 -42.46
N ALA A 292 -10.95 -114.46 -42.17
CA ALA A 292 -11.95 -114.18 -41.15
C ALA A 292 -13.41 -114.39 -41.61
N LEU A 293 -13.68 -114.55 -42.91
CA LEU A 293 -15.06 -114.62 -43.46
C LEU A 293 -15.48 -115.99 -44.03
N THR A 294 -14.59 -116.99 -44.11
CA THR A 294 -14.88 -118.29 -44.81
C THR A 294 -14.92 -119.54 -43.90
N THR A 295 -15.02 -119.38 -42.57
CA THR A 295 -15.26 -120.49 -41.62
C THR A 295 -16.63 -120.34 -40.92
N PRO A 296 -17.61 -121.25 -41.15
CA PRO A 296 -18.88 -121.29 -40.44
C PRO A 296 -18.88 -122.31 -39.29
N GLY A 297 -19.34 -121.90 -38.09
CA GLY A 297 -19.84 -122.79 -37.03
C GLY A 297 -19.13 -122.72 -35.68
N LEU A 298 -19.91 -122.28 -34.67
CA LEU A 298 -19.75 -122.38 -33.20
C LEU A 298 -18.72 -121.49 -32.50
#